data_AF-A0A8I1UQC3-F1
#
_entry.id   AF-A0A8I1UQC3-F1
#
_cell.length_a   1.000
_cell.length_b   1.000
_cell.length_c   1.000
_cell.angle_alpha   90.00
_cell.angle_beta   90.00
_cell.angle_gamma   90.00
#
_symmetry.space_group_name_H-M   'P 1'
#
loop_
_entity.id
_entity.type
_entity.pdbx_description
1 polymer ?
#
loop_
_entity_poly.entity_id
_entity_poly.type
_entity_poly.pdbx_seq_one_letter_code
_entity_poly.pdbx_strand_id
1 'polypeptide(L)'
;MSYLMYTSFGMSTENAIEGAKFVNAKPVSFPQVVRRWASDFGRGNSWRGATIHDKDGSVSGVRNAYIVLDNGIASDEQACEIKPDWNAAVCRGDFGYFNLGGNMGFGSEPIADPIMLSRNGRRWEYTGQTTVRSGAEVRVETARDALSLSLTEMDNGSSVIFELPGFTNAAAGTQQSSLAALREASDTSYFKDDKGLWVKLVASNTGAAAGPARGPAAPTGL
;
A
#
# COMPACT_ATOMS: atom_id res chain seq x y z
N MET A 1 -13.21 -7.84 12.01
CA MET A 1 -12.31 -6.80 11.48
C MET A 1 -11.71 -5.87 12.54
N SER A 2 -11.94 -6.06 13.84
CA SER A 2 -11.36 -5.19 14.89
C SER A 2 -9.83 -5.17 14.90
N TYR A 3 -9.17 -6.23 14.42
CA TYR A 3 -7.72 -6.28 14.28
C TYR A 3 -7.17 -5.20 13.33
N LEU A 4 -7.91 -4.84 12.28
CA LEU A 4 -7.45 -3.84 11.31
C LEU A 4 -7.25 -2.45 11.95
N MET A 5 -8.09 -2.09 12.92
CA MET A 5 -8.09 -0.73 13.49
C MET A 5 -6.87 -0.42 14.36
N TYR A 6 -6.25 -1.43 14.95
CA TYR A 6 -5.24 -1.23 16.00
C TYR A 6 -3.85 -1.69 15.59
N THR A 7 -3.75 -2.51 14.54
CA THR A 7 -2.49 -3.10 14.13
C THR A 7 -1.60 -2.10 13.38
N SER A 8 -0.35 -1.97 13.83
CA SER A 8 0.61 -0.98 13.33
C SER A 8 1.32 -1.35 12.03
N PHE A 9 1.23 -2.61 11.60
CA PHE A 9 1.79 -3.08 10.33
C PHE A 9 0.68 -3.22 9.27
N GLY A 10 1.06 -3.21 7.99
CA GLY A 10 0.11 -3.46 6.89
C GLY A 10 -0.40 -4.90 6.92
N MET A 11 -1.64 -5.12 6.49
CA MET A 11 -2.18 -6.48 6.34
C MET A 11 -1.86 -7.02 4.95
N SER A 12 -2.35 -8.20 4.57
CA SER A 12 -2.22 -8.68 3.18
C SER A 12 -3.41 -8.19 2.34
N THR A 13 -3.20 -8.03 1.03
CA THR A 13 -4.23 -7.68 0.04
C THR A 13 -5.19 -8.85 -0.15
N GLU A 14 -4.70 -10.05 0.15
CA GLU A 14 -5.47 -11.30 0.21
C GLU A 14 -6.15 -11.52 1.56
N ASN A 15 -6.39 -10.44 2.30
CA ASN A 15 -7.40 -10.41 3.35
C ASN A 15 -8.79 -10.55 2.73
N ALA A 16 -9.15 -11.78 2.41
CA ALA A 16 -10.25 -12.07 1.52
C ALA A 16 -11.55 -12.43 2.25
N ILE A 17 -12.65 -12.20 1.57
CA ILE A 17 -14.00 -12.57 2.00
C ILE A 17 -14.74 -13.29 0.88
N GLU A 18 -15.53 -14.29 1.25
CA GLU A 18 -16.46 -15.01 0.38
C GLU A 18 -17.64 -15.52 1.21
N GLY A 19 -18.78 -15.75 0.57
CA GLY A 19 -19.96 -16.33 1.18
C GLY A 19 -20.65 -15.44 2.22
N ALA A 20 -20.40 -14.13 2.22
CA ALA A 20 -21.01 -13.20 3.15
C ALA A 20 -22.53 -13.13 2.93
N LYS A 21 -23.29 -13.15 4.03
CA LYS A 21 -24.74 -12.95 4.04
C LYS A 21 -25.10 -11.96 5.12
N PHE A 22 -25.77 -10.88 4.74
CA PHE A 22 -26.25 -9.87 5.67
C PHE A 22 -27.70 -10.17 6.06
N VAL A 23 -27.90 -10.67 7.27
CA VAL A 23 -29.23 -10.97 7.83
C VAL A 23 -29.48 -10.03 9.00
N ASN A 24 -30.45 -9.11 8.86
CA ASN A 24 -30.77 -8.10 9.88
C ASN A 24 -29.53 -7.32 10.37
N ALA A 25 -28.59 -7.03 9.47
CA ALA A 25 -27.33 -6.36 9.80
C ALA A 25 -27.60 -4.94 10.32
N LYS A 26 -26.91 -4.58 11.39
CA LYS A 26 -26.90 -3.22 11.95
C LYS A 26 -25.52 -2.59 11.74
N PRO A 27 -25.42 -1.26 11.73
CA PRO A 27 -24.13 -0.59 11.72
C PRO A 27 -23.24 -1.11 12.87
N VAL A 28 -22.00 -1.44 12.56
CA VAL A 28 -21.01 -1.84 13.55
C VAL A 28 -20.47 -0.57 14.21
N SER A 29 -20.72 -0.41 15.51
CA SER A 29 -20.05 0.60 16.32
C SER A 29 -18.96 -0.08 17.13
N PHE A 30 -17.73 0.44 17.05
CA PHE A 30 -16.67 0.00 17.93
C PHE A 30 -16.69 0.80 19.23
N PRO A 31 -16.43 0.16 20.39
CA PRO A 31 -16.30 0.87 21.65
C PRO A 31 -15.10 1.82 21.61
N GLN A 32 -15.12 2.82 22.49
CA GLN A 32 -13.98 3.72 22.70
C GLN A 32 -12.69 2.92 22.95
N VAL A 33 -11.61 3.36 22.32
CA VAL A 33 -10.31 2.73 22.43
C VAL A 33 -9.75 2.92 23.84
N VAL A 34 -9.41 1.83 24.53
CA VAL A 34 -8.82 1.87 25.88
C VAL A 34 -7.36 1.40 25.84
N ARG A 35 -6.43 2.33 26.09
CA ARG A 35 -4.97 2.07 25.99
C ARG A 35 -4.40 1.10 27.03
N ARG A 36 -5.08 0.93 28.17
CA ARG A 36 -4.55 0.19 29.32
C ARG A 36 -4.28 -1.31 29.08
N TRP A 37 -4.87 -1.91 28.04
CA TRP A 37 -4.81 -3.37 27.79
C TRP A 37 -4.30 -3.75 26.39
N ALA A 38 -4.00 -2.81 25.50
CA ALA A 38 -3.55 -3.19 24.15
C ALA A 38 -2.04 -3.00 23.98
N SER A 39 -1.45 -4.00 23.33
CA SER A 39 -0.03 -4.07 23.02
C SER A 39 0.34 -3.32 21.73
N ASP A 40 -0.65 -2.90 20.92
CA ASP A 40 -0.43 -2.26 19.62
C ASP A 40 -1.42 -1.10 19.41
N PHE A 41 -0.89 0.13 19.37
CA PHE A 41 -1.60 1.40 19.09
C PHE A 41 -0.69 2.42 18.39
N GLY A 42 0.27 1.92 17.60
CA GLY A 42 1.17 2.77 16.84
C GLY A 42 0.47 3.45 15.69
N ARG A 43 1.01 3.28 14.48
CA ARG A 43 0.57 4.04 13.31
C ARG A 43 -0.74 3.55 12.66
N GLY A 44 -1.26 2.39 13.10
CA GLY A 44 -2.54 1.85 12.61
C GLY A 44 -2.55 1.52 11.12
N ASN A 45 -1.41 1.08 10.57
CA ASN A 45 -1.26 0.89 9.12
C ASN A 45 -2.19 -0.20 8.54
N SER A 46 -2.63 -1.16 9.36
CA SER A 46 -3.63 -2.15 8.93
C SER A 46 -4.95 -1.52 8.49
N TRP A 47 -5.39 -0.45 9.15
CA TRP A 47 -6.59 0.30 8.78
C TRP A 47 -6.29 1.30 7.67
N ARG A 48 -5.21 2.07 7.81
CA ARG A 48 -4.83 3.14 6.87
C ARG A 48 -4.55 2.65 5.45
N GLY A 49 -4.03 1.42 5.32
CA GLY A 49 -3.82 0.71 4.07
C GLY A 49 -4.75 -0.49 3.90
N ALA A 50 -5.93 -0.47 4.54
CA ALA A 50 -6.87 -1.59 4.48
C ALA A 50 -7.32 -1.86 3.04
N THR A 51 -7.29 -3.14 2.69
CA THR A 51 -7.79 -3.68 1.43
C THR A 51 -8.35 -5.06 1.71
N ILE A 52 -9.55 -5.32 1.20
CA ILE A 52 -10.27 -6.59 1.38
C ILE A 52 -10.60 -7.14 0.01
N HIS A 53 -10.14 -8.35 -0.29
CA HIS A 53 -10.47 -9.03 -1.55
C HIS A 53 -11.82 -9.73 -1.43
N ASP A 54 -12.86 -9.15 -2.03
CA ASP A 54 -14.17 -9.77 -2.18
C ASP A 54 -14.18 -10.73 -3.38
N LYS A 55 -13.98 -12.02 -3.09
CA LYS A 55 -13.76 -13.06 -4.10
C LYS A 55 -15.01 -13.36 -4.91
N ASP A 56 -16.17 -13.38 -4.26
CA ASP A 56 -17.44 -13.78 -4.86
C ASP A 56 -18.43 -12.63 -5.04
N GLY A 57 -18.10 -11.43 -4.54
CA GLY A 57 -18.97 -10.25 -4.62
C GLY A 57 -20.02 -10.23 -3.51
N SER A 58 -19.92 -11.11 -2.51
CA SER A 58 -20.91 -11.23 -1.45
C SER A 58 -21.01 -10.01 -0.53
N VAL A 59 -20.00 -9.12 -0.54
CA VAL A 59 -19.98 -7.88 0.23
C VAL A 59 -20.21 -6.65 -0.65
N SER A 60 -19.40 -6.51 -1.68
CA SER A 60 -19.36 -5.36 -2.57
C SER A 60 -20.40 -5.40 -3.69
N GLY A 61 -20.97 -6.58 -3.97
CA GLY A 61 -21.79 -6.84 -5.16
C GLY A 61 -20.98 -7.07 -6.43
N VAL A 62 -19.64 -7.03 -6.36
CA VAL A 62 -18.74 -7.17 -7.51
C VAL A 62 -17.78 -8.33 -7.27
N ARG A 63 -17.86 -9.36 -8.12
CA ARG A 63 -16.96 -10.52 -8.03
C ARG A 63 -15.51 -10.12 -8.31
N ASN A 64 -14.58 -10.68 -7.54
CA ASN A 64 -13.14 -10.47 -7.67
C ASN A 64 -12.79 -8.98 -7.65
N ALA A 65 -13.30 -8.28 -6.64
CA ALA A 65 -13.08 -6.87 -6.41
C ALA A 65 -12.34 -6.65 -5.09
N TYR A 66 -11.67 -5.51 -5.00
CA TYR A 66 -11.02 -5.05 -3.78
C TYR A 66 -11.83 -3.92 -3.16
N ILE A 67 -12.18 -4.07 -1.88
CA ILE A 67 -12.75 -2.99 -1.06
C ILE A 67 -11.58 -2.32 -0.36
N VAL A 68 -11.30 -1.07 -0.72
CA VAL A 68 -10.14 -0.31 -0.23
C VAL A 68 -10.58 0.93 0.55
N LEU A 69 -9.74 1.40 1.47
CA LEU A 69 -9.98 2.67 2.15
C LEU A 69 -10.01 3.83 1.13
N ASP A 70 -10.94 4.77 1.30
CA ASP A 70 -10.98 5.99 0.49
C ASP A 70 -9.89 7.01 0.90
N ASN A 71 -8.61 6.61 0.80
CA ASN A 71 -7.45 7.44 1.14
C ASN A 71 -6.89 8.24 -0.05
N GLY A 72 -7.42 8.04 -1.26
CA GLY A 72 -6.97 8.67 -2.51
C GLY A 72 -5.69 8.10 -3.12
N ILE A 73 -5.06 7.13 -2.47
CA ILE A 73 -3.87 6.43 -2.98
C ILE A 73 -4.25 5.07 -3.54
N ALA A 74 -4.93 4.24 -2.73
CA ALA A 74 -5.47 2.96 -3.17
C ALA A 74 -6.75 3.13 -3.99
N SER A 75 -7.62 4.05 -3.55
CA SER A 75 -8.84 4.45 -4.22
C SER A 75 -8.55 5.35 -5.42
N ASP A 76 -9.34 5.17 -6.48
CA ASP A 76 -9.30 5.98 -7.69
C ASP A 76 -10.72 6.25 -8.18
N GLU A 77 -11.12 7.51 -8.29
CA GLU A 77 -12.45 7.88 -8.77
C GLU A 77 -12.69 7.46 -10.23
N GLN A 78 -11.62 7.27 -11.02
CA GLN A 78 -11.73 6.84 -12.42
C GLN A 78 -11.84 5.32 -12.57
N ALA A 79 -11.29 4.56 -11.63
CA ALA A 79 -11.17 3.10 -11.74
C ALA A 79 -11.97 2.32 -10.67
N CYS A 80 -12.52 3.01 -9.68
CA CYS A 80 -13.27 2.43 -8.57
C CYS A 80 -14.65 3.07 -8.43
N GLU A 81 -15.60 2.31 -7.89
CA GLU A 81 -16.86 2.84 -7.38
C GLU A 81 -16.66 3.35 -5.95
N ILE A 82 -16.68 4.67 -5.76
CA ILE A 82 -16.59 5.26 -4.42
C ILE A 82 -17.87 4.98 -3.64
N LYS A 83 -17.73 4.53 -2.38
CA LYS A 83 -18.82 4.27 -1.43
C LYS A 83 -18.65 5.19 -0.22
N PRO A 84 -19.13 6.45 -0.27
CA PRO A 84 -18.93 7.41 0.82
C PRO A 84 -19.48 6.93 2.17
N ASP A 85 -20.63 6.25 2.16
CA ASP A 85 -21.25 5.70 3.36
C ASP A 85 -20.39 4.63 4.07
N TRP A 86 -19.41 4.07 3.36
CA TRP A 86 -18.47 3.07 3.88
C TRP A 86 -17.10 3.68 4.18
N ASN A 87 -16.86 4.93 3.78
CA ASN A 87 -15.54 5.54 3.72
C ASN A 87 -14.54 4.67 2.94
N ALA A 88 -15.01 4.07 1.84
CA ALA A 88 -14.28 3.07 1.07
C ALA A 88 -14.57 3.19 -0.44
N ALA A 89 -13.86 2.42 -1.24
CA ALA A 89 -14.12 2.26 -2.67
C ALA A 89 -14.08 0.79 -3.06
N VAL A 90 -14.92 0.41 -4.03
CA VAL A 90 -14.92 -0.92 -4.64
C VAL A 90 -14.19 -0.83 -5.97
N CYS A 91 -13.06 -1.52 -6.08
CA CYS A 91 -12.15 -1.43 -7.21
C CYS A 91 -11.98 -2.79 -7.88
N ARG A 92 -11.91 -2.81 -9.21
CA ARG A 92 -11.42 -3.98 -9.96
C ARG A 92 -9.97 -3.78 -10.36
N GLY A 93 -9.30 -4.90 -10.64
CA GLY A 93 -7.91 -4.94 -11.07
C GLY A 93 -7.03 -5.53 -9.99
N ASP A 94 -5.73 -5.42 -10.20
CA ASP A 94 -4.72 -5.97 -9.32
C ASP A 94 -4.27 -4.93 -8.29
N PHE A 95 -4.18 -5.36 -7.04
CA PHE A 95 -3.80 -4.54 -5.89
C PHE A 95 -2.69 -5.24 -5.16
N GLY A 96 -1.67 -4.48 -4.77
CA GLY A 96 -0.61 -4.98 -3.92
C GLY A 96 -0.10 -3.92 -2.96
N TYR A 97 0.98 -4.28 -2.28
CA TYR A 97 1.63 -3.44 -1.29
C TYR A 97 2.86 -2.79 -1.82
N PHE A 98 3.05 -1.54 -1.41
CA PHE A 98 4.33 -0.89 -1.54
C PHE A 98 4.85 -0.40 -0.19
N ASN A 99 6.18 -0.34 -0.09
CA ASN A 99 6.87 0.26 1.03
C ASN A 99 7.81 1.36 0.54
N LEU A 100 7.87 2.45 1.29
CA LEU A 100 8.77 3.58 1.08
C LEU A 100 9.63 3.83 2.31
N GLY A 101 10.91 4.12 2.12
CA GLY A 101 11.79 4.69 3.15
C GLY A 101 12.07 3.79 4.35
N GLY A 102 11.89 2.47 4.20
CA GLY A 102 12.17 1.47 5.23
C GLY A 102 11.17 1.46 6.39
N ASN A 103 11.66 1.13 7.59
CA ASN A 103 10.80 1.00 8.78
C ASN A 103 10.36 2.38 9.30
N MET A 104 9.05 2.60 9.37
CA MET A 104 8.44 3.83 9.93
C MET A 104 8.27 3.78 11.46
N GLY A 105 8.69 2.68 12.10
CA GLY A 105 8.57 2.44 13.52
C GLY A 105 7.16 2.04 13.95
N PHE A 106 7.06 1.33 15.08
CA PHE A 106 5.80 0.93 15.71
C PHE A 106 5.23 2.00 16.66
N GLY A 107 5.93 3.11 16.86
CA GLY A 107 5.51 4.18 17.77
C GLY A 107 4.46 5.13 17.19
N SER A 108 3.91 5.98 18.05
CA SER A 108 3.00 7.06 17.67
C SER A 108 3.68 8.43 17.54
N GLU A 109 5.00 8.48 17.70
CA GLU A 109 5.76 9.73 17.59
C GLU A 109 5.75 10.30 16.16
N PRO A 110 5.87 11.63 16.00
CA PRO A 110 5.99 12.27 14.69
C PRO A 110 7.14 11.66 13.88
N ILE A 111 6.92 11.48 12.57
CA ILE A 111 7.99 11.06 11.65
C ILE A 111 8.84 12.31 11.36
N ALA A 112 10.14 12.26 11.67
CA ALA A 112 11.04 13.41 11.52
C ALA A 112 11.07 13.92 10.07
N ASP A 113 11.28 13.02 9.10
CA ASP A 113 11.21 13.30 7.67
C ASP A 113 9.99 12.58 7.07
N PRO A 114 8.81 13.22 7.11
CA PRO A 114 7.57 12.60 6.65
C PRO A 114 7.62 12.34 5.14
N ILE A 115 6.80 11.38 4.73
CA ILE A 115 6.56 11.07 3.33
C ILE A 115 5.10 11.39 3.04
N MET A 116 4.88 12.32 2.13
CA MET A 116 3.54 12.67 1.66
C MET A 116 3.33 12.07 0.28
N LEU A 117 2.25 11.30 0.14
CA LEU A 117 1.81 10.76 -1.13
C LEU A 117 0.79 11.70 -1.75
N SER A 118 0.86 11.87 -3.06
CA SER A 118 -0.13 12.60 -3.82
C SER A 118 -0.50 11.84 -5.09
N ARG A 119 -1.80 11.72 -5.34
CA ARG A 119 -2.37 11.07 -6.52
C ARG A 119 -3.73 11.69 -6.84
N ASN A 120 -3.95 12.07 -8.09
CA ASN A 120 -5.22 12.65 -8.57
C ASN A 120 -5.72 13.83 -7.70
N GLY A 121 -4.81 14.68 -7.21
CA GLY A 121 -5.13 15.83 -6.35
C GLY A 121 -5.41 15.49 -4.89
N ARG A 122 -5.42 14.21 -4.51
CA ARG A 122 -5.57 13.75 -3.11
C ARG A 122 -4.21 13.55 -2.48
N ARG A 123 -4.07 13.96 -1.22
CA ARG A 123 -2.83 13.88 -0.45
C ARG A 123 -3.01 13.01 0.79
N TRP A 124 -2.03 12.14 1.05
CA TRP A 124 -2.06 11.21 2.17
C TRP A 124 -0.70 11.11 2.83
N GLU A 125 -0.66 11.17 4.16
CA GLU A 125 0.59 10.93 4.91
C GLU A 125 0.90 9.43 4.93
N TYR A 126 2.06 9.05 4.42
CA TYR A 126 2.56 7.69 4.49
C TYR A 126 3.19 7.43 5.86
N THR A 127 2.66 6.44 6.56
CA THR A 127 3.09 6.05 7.90
C THR A 127 3.60 4.62 7.99
N GLY A 128 3.79 3.98 6.84
CA GLY A 128 4.18 2.59 6.70
C GLY A 128 3.42 1.92 5.57
N GLN A 129 3.69 0.63 5.40
CA GLN A 129 3.15 -0.20 4.32
C GLN A 129 1.67 0.09 4.02
N THR A 130 1.37 0.36 2.74
CA THR A 130 0.00 0.65 2.26
C THR A 130 -0.23 0.06 0.88
N THR A 131 -1.50 -0.08 0.51
CA THR A 131 -1.89 -0.66 -0.78
C THR A 131 -2.00 0.37 -1.89
N VAL A 132 -1.89 -0.12 -3.11
CA VAL A 132 -2.12 0.63 -4.33
C VAL A 132 -2.58 -0.30 -5.45
N ARG A 133 -3.31 0.24 -6.41
CA ARG A 133 -3.71 -0.46 -7.63
C ARG A 133 -2.56 -0.49 -8.64
N SER A 134 -2.42 -1.59 -9.37
CA SER A 134 -1.56 -1.67 -10.56
C SER A 134 -1.95 -0.60 -11.60
N GLY A 135 -0.94 -0.02 -12.24
CA GLY A 135 -1.04 1.09 -13.18
C GLY A 135 -1.13 2.48 -12.52
N ALA A 136 -1.01 2.58 -11.19
CA ALA A 136 -1.03 3.87 -10.51
C ALA A 136 0.28 4.65 -10.72
N GLU A 137 0.13 5.98 -10.82
CA GLU A 137 1.23 6.93 -10.67
C GLU A 137 1.06 7.69 -9.34
N VAL A 138 2.09 7.69 -8.50
CA VAL A 138 2.05 8.29 -7.16
C VAL A 138 3.22 9.26 -7.03
N ARG A 139 2.93 10.52 -6.73
CA ARG A 139 3.95 11.50 -6.36
C ARG A 139 4.32 11.33 -4.90
N VAL A 140 5.61 11.34 -4.61
CA VAL A 140 6.16 11.14 -3.27
C VAL A 140 6.99 12.35 -2.89
N GLU A 141 6.54 13.08 -1.87
CA GLU A 141 7.20 14.29 -1.36
C GLU A 141 7.83 14.00 0.00
N THR A 142 9.12 14.26 0.14
CA THR A 142 9.86 14.04 1.39
C THR A 142 11.13 14.89 1.43
N ALA A 143 11.62 15.16 2.63
CA ALA A 143 12.92 15.83 2.86
C ALA A 143 14.10 14.84 2.92
N ARG A 144 13.86 13.53 2.75
CA ARG A 144 14.89 12.49 2.81
C ARG A 144 15.82 12.55 1.60
N ASP A 145 17.11 12.38 1.85
CA ASP A 145 18.13 12.31 0.79
C ASP A 145 18.13 10.98 0.02
N ALA A 146 17.63 9.91 0.65
CA ALA A 146 17.55 8.57 0.09
C ALA A 146 16.22 7.91 0.42
N LEU A 147 15.66 7.18 -0.56
CA LEU A 147 14.38 6.50 -0.42
C LEU A 147 14.47 5.08 -1.00
N SER A 148 14.25 4.07 -0.14
CA SER A 148 14.02 2.70 -0.59
C SER A 148 12.57 2.53 -1.04
N LEU A 149 12.35 1.77 -2.12
CA LEU A 149 11.02 1.41 -2.60
C LEU A 149 10.93 -0.10 -2.80
N SER A 150 9.79 -0.69 -2.46
CA SER A 150 9.46 -2.07 -2.83
C SER A 150 8.00 -2.21 -3.20
N LEU A 151 7.69 -3.22 -4.02
CA LEU A 151 6.35 -3.57 -4.49
C LEU A 151 6.16 -5.09 -4.40
N THR A 152 5.09 -5.55 -3.78
CA THR A 152 4.79 -6.97 -3.53
C THR A 152 3.28 -7.23 -3.58
N GLU A 153 2.89 -8.51 -3.58
CA GLU A 153 1.48 -8.93 -3.58
C GLU A 153 0.69 -8.45 -4.80
N MET A 154 1.35 -8.29 -5.94
CA MET A 154 0.72 -8.03 -7.23
C MET A 154 1.02 -9.17 -8.19
N ASP A 155 0.23 -9.29 -9.24
CA ASP A 155 0.48 -10.21 -10.35
C ASP A 155 1.81 -9.87 -11.06
N ASN A 156 2.43 -10.88 -11.67
CA ASN A 156 3.66 -10.67 -12.44
C ASN A 156 3.41 -9.67 -13.59
N GLY A 157 4.26 -8.65 -13.68
CA GLY A 157 4.15 -7.60 -14.71
C GLY A 157 3.25 -6.42 -14.32
N SER A 158 2.50 -6.52 -13.22
CA SER A 158 1.84 -5.35 -12.63
C SER A 158 2.86 -4.33 -12.17
N SER A 159 2.50 -3.05 -12.20
CA SER A 159 3.48 -2.00 -11.96
C SER A 159 2.89 -0.74 -11.36
N VAL A 160 3.75 0.03 -10.70
CA VAL A 160 3.43 1.33 -10.13
C VAL A 160 4.57 2.28 -10.48
N ILE A 161 4.23 3.52 -10.83
CA ILE A 161 5.22 4.57 -11.11
C ILE A 161 5.23 5.57 -9.95
N PHE A 162 6.40 5.89 -9.45
CA PHE A 162 6.61 6.90 -8.42
C PHE A 162 7.29 8.14 -9.02
N GLU A 163 6.68 9.31 -8.87
CA GLU A 163 7.35 10.60 -9.11
C GLU A 163 8.08 11.01 -7.81
N LEU A 164 9.38 11.25 -7.91
CA LEU A 164 10.30 11.57 -6.81
C LEU A 164 10.98 12.93 -7.10
N PRO A 165 10.32 14.06 -6.79
CA PRO A 165 10.89 15.38 -6.98
C PRO A 165 12.19 15.56 -6.19
N GLY A 166 13.19 16.21 -6.78
CA GLY A 166 14.50 16.47 -6.15
C GLY A 166 15.48 15.29 -6.15
N PHE A 167 15.02 14.06 -6.42
CA PHE A 167 15.91 12.92 -6.62
C PHE A 167 16.52 12.93 -8.02
N THR A 168 17.78 12.51 -8.13
CA THR A 168 18.52 12.58 -9.41
C THR A 168 19.20 11.28 -9.82
N ASN A 169 19.24 10.28 -8.94
CA ASN A 169 19.92 9.00 -9.15
C ASN A 169 19.01 7.85 -8.72
N ALA A 170 19.03 6.75 -9.47
CA ALA A 170 18.42 5.48 -9.10
C ALA A 170 19.52 4.44 -8.83
N ALA A 171 19.38 3.66 -7.76
CA ALA A 171 20.33 2.59 -7.45
C ALA A 171 20.17 1.34 -8.35
N ALA A 172 19.01 1.19 -9.01
CA ALA A 172 18.67 0.04 -9.82
C ALA A 172 17.66 0.41 -10.92
N GLY A 173 17.49 -0.50 -11.88
CA GLY A 173 16.61 -0.34 -13.04
C GLY A 173 17.31 0.26 -14.25
N THR A 174 16.70 0.08 -15.42
CA THR A 174 17.21 0.64 -16.68
C THR A 174 16.71 2.08 -16.86
N GLN A 175 17.59 3.01 -17.25
CA GLN A 175 17.16 4.35 -17.61
C GLN A 175 16.41 4.36 -18.94
N GLN A 176 15.24 4.98 -18.97
CA GLN A 176 14.42 5.18 -20.16
C GLN A 176 14.65 6.56 -20.76
N SER A 177 14.38 6.68 -22.05
CA SER A 177 14.59 7.91 -22.82
C SER A 177 13.52 8.99 -22.58
N SER A 178 12.34 8.59 -22.08
CA SER A 178 11.22 9.49 -21.81
C SER A 178 10.27 8.89 -20.79
N LEU A 179 9.39 9.72 -20.21
CA LEU A 179 8.30 9.25 -19.34
C LEU A 179 7.32 8.33 -20.09
N ALA A 180 7.10 8.55 -21.39
CA ALA A 180 6.30 7.66 -22.22
C ALA A 180 6.96 6.27 -22.35
N ALA A 181 8.26 6.22 -22.64
CA ALA A 181 9.01 4.96 -22.67
C ALA A 181 9.00 4.25 -21.31
N LEU A 182 9.05 5.00 -20.20
CA LEU A 182 8.90 4.43 -18.86
C LEU A 182 7.55 3.75 -18.64
N ARG A 183 6.45 4.39 -19.06
CA ARG A 183 5.10 3.81 -18.95
C ARG A 183 4.96 2.50 -19.73
N GLU A 184 5.55 2.42 -20.92
CA GLU A 184 5.52 1.23 -21.78
C GLU A 184 6.53 0.13 -21.38
N ALA A 185 7.54 0.45 -20.56
CA ALA A 185 8.57 -0.52 -20.19
C ALA A 185 8.00 -1.73 -19.43
N SER A 186 8.42 -2.95 -19.78
CA SER A 186 8.00 -4.19 -19.11
C SER A 186 8.73 -4.46 -17.79
N ASP A 187 9.88 -3.82 -17.57
CA ASP A 187 10.78 -4.07 -16.46
C ASP A 187 10.92 -2.87 -15.53
N THR A 188 11.35 -3.12 -14.30
CA THR A 188 11.70 -2.08 -13.33
C THR A 188 12.74 -1.14 -13.95
N SER A 189 12.39 0.12 -14.04
CA SER A 189 13.14 1.12 -14.81
C SER A 189 12.89 2.52 -14.25
N TYR A 190 13.67 3.50 -14.71
CA TYR A 190 13.51 4.88 -14.28
C TYR A 190 13.68 5.86 -15.44
N PHE A 191 13.12 7.05 -15.28
CA PHE A 191 13.33 8.19 -16.17
C PHE A 191 13.67 9.40 -15.32
N LYS A 192 14.58 10.24 -15.80
CA LYS A 192 14.95 11.49 -15.11
C LYS A 192 14.64 12.66 -16.02
N ASP A 193 13.95 13.64 -15.48
CA ASP A 193 13.77 14.95 -16.10
C ASP A 193 14.41 16.05 -15.23
N ASP A 194 14.15 17.31 -15.59
CA ASP A 194 14.68 18.47 -14.88
C ASP A 194 14.04 18.69 -13.50
N LYS A 195 12.88 18.07 -13.24
CA LYS A 195 12.08 18.23 -12.01
C LYS A 195 12.35 17.12 -10.99
N GLY A 196 12.75 15.94 -11.44
CA GLY A 196 13.12 14.84 -10.57
C GLY A 196 13.23 13.49 -11.28
N LEU A 197 13.06 12.45 -10.47
CA LEU A 197 13.17 11.06 -10.90
C LEU A 197 11.77 10.42 -10.96
N TRP A 198 11.50 9.69 -12.02
CA TRP A 198 10.34 8.82 -12.16
C TRP A 198 10.83 7.38 -12.10
N VAL A 199 10.29 6.59 -11.17
CA VAL A 199 10.69 5.18 -10.98
C VAL A 199 9.49 4.27 -11.20
N LYS A 200 9.60 3.35 -12.15
CA LYS A 200 8.62 2.28 -12.35
C LYS A 200 9.10 1.03 -11.63
N LEU A 201 8.31 0.56 -10.68
CA LEU A 201 8.49 -0.76 -10.07
C LEU A 201 7.54 -1.75 -10.75
N VAL A 202 8.10 -2.86 -11.22
CA VAL A 202 7.33 -3.97 -11.78
C VAL A 202 7.37 -5.14 -10.80
N ALA A 203 6.20 -5.65 -10.45
CA ALA A 203 6.04 -6.81 -9.59
C ALA A 203 6.57 -8.07 -10.29
N SER A 204 7.42 -8.80 -9.57
CA SER A 204 8.03 -10.04 -10.04
C SER A 204 8.04 -11.05 -8.89
N ASN A 205 7.16 -12.05 -9.00
CA ASN A 205 7.05 -13.16 -8.07
C ASN A 205 7.97 -14.33 -8.47
N THR A 206 8.81 -14.18 -9.50
CA THR A 206 9.77 -15.21 -9.95
C THR A 206 11.08 -15.24 -9.15
N GLY A 207 11.15 -14.59 -7.99
CA GLY A 207 12.42 -14.42 -7.27
C GLY A 207 12.35 -14.12 -5.77
N ALA A 208 11.56 -14.88 -5.02
CA ALA A 208 11.90 -15.16 -3.62
C ALA A 208 11.52 -16.62 -3.32
N ALA A 209 12.48 -17.53 -3.43
CA ALA A 209 12.40 -18.75 -2.66
C ALA A 209 12.11 -18.34 -1.21
N ALA A 210 11.11 -18.96 -0.59
CA ALA A 210 10.89 -18.85 0.84
C ALA A 210 12.23 -19.08 1.54
N GLY A 211 12.83 -18.01 2.05
CA GLY A 211 13.93 -18.14 2.99
C GLY A 211 13.41 -19.01 4.14
N PRO A 212 14.21 -19.96 4.66
CA PRO A 212 13.73 -20.83 5.71
C PRO A 212 13.22 -19.95 6.85
N ALA A 213 12.00 -20.24 7.31
CA ALA A 213 11.43 -19.64 8.49
C ALA A 213 12.48 -19.68 9.61
N ARG A 214 13.07 -18.52 9.93
CA ARG A 214 13.88 -18.37 11.13
C ARG A 214 12.90 -18.50 12.29
N GLY A 215 12.80 -19.72 12.82
CA GLY A 215 12.21 -19.97 14.12
C GLY A 215 12.87 -19.11 15.19
N PRO A 216 12.22 -18.92 16.34
CA PRO A 216 12.69 -18.02 17.38
C PRO A 216 14.06 -18.48 17.86
N ALA A 217 15.06 -17.61 17.73
CA ALA A 217 16.37 -17.83 18.32
C ALA A 217 16.22 -17.86 19.85
N ALA A 218 16.47 -19.03 20.44
CA ALA A 218 16.67 -19.16 21.88
C ALA A 218 17.92 -18.38 22.31
N PRO A 219 17.98 -17.87 23.56
CA PRO A 219 19.09 -17.07 24.02
C PRO A 219 20.27 -17.97 24.37
N THR A 220 21.45 -17.65 23.86
CA THR A 220 22.71 -18.14 24.42
C THR A 220 23.51 -16.94 24.90
N GLY A 221 23.53 -16.76 26.22
CA GLY A 221 24.50 -15.91 26.87
C GLY A 221 25.90 -16.51 26.83
N LEU A 222 26.88 -15.62 26.80
CA LEU A 222 27.95 -15.46 27.78
C LEU A 222 28.36 -13.98 27.76
#